data_AF-S2ESP7-F1
#
_entry.id   AF-S2ESP7-F1
#
_cell.length_a   1.000
_cell.length_b   1.000
_cell.length_c   1.000
_cell.angle_alpha   90.00
_cell.angle_beta   90.00
_cell.angle_gamma   90.00
#
_symmetry.space_group_name_H-M   'P 1'
#
loop_
_entity.id
_entity.type
_entity.pdbx_description
1 polymer ?
#
loop_
_entity_poly.entity_id
_entity_poly.type
_entity_poly.pdbx_seq_one_letter_code
_entity_poly.pdbx_strand_id
1 'polypeptide(L)' 'MIRLTPVQIGEEKQSSMSLFCKKCNSRRLPKWVKEKNETDWLCETCGNYVDSKNNIVGQYTK' A
#
# COMPACT_ATOMS: atom_id res chain seq x y z
N MET A 1 5.88 44.66 -9.80
CA MET A 1 4.90 43.62 -10.18
C MET A 1 5.51 42.27 -9.86
N ILE A 2 5.11 41.65 -8.76
CA ILE A 2 5.67 40.35 -8.33
C ILE A 2 4.93 39.27 -9.11
N ARG A 3 5.61 38.61 -10.06
CA ARG A 3 5.06 37.46 -10.79
C ARG A 3 5.16 36.23 -9.90
N LEU A 4 4.03 35.80 -9.35
CA LEU A 4 3.91 34.52 -8.64
C LEU A 4 3.73 33.43 -9.70
N THR A 5 4.74 32.59 -9.90
CA THR A 5 4.58 31.36 -10.69
C THR A 5 3.78 30.36 -9.87
N PRO A 6 2.70 29.76 -10.40
CA PRO A 6 2.00 28.70 -9.71
C PRO A 6 2.95 27.51 -9.51
N VAL A 7 3.15 27.11 -8.25
CA VAL A 7 3.91 25.92 -7.92
C VAL A 7 3.11 24.71 -8.43
N GLN A 8 3.67 23.99 -9.39
CA GLN A 8 3.10 22.72 -9.82
C GLN A 8 3.46 21.71 -8.74
N ILE A 9 2.60 21.58 -7.73
CA ILE A 9 2.62 20.43 -6.82
C ILE A 9 2.22 19.24 -7.70
N GLY A 10 3.21 18.62 -8.32
CA GLY A 10 3.04 17.30 -8.89
C GLY A 10 2.60 16.41 -7.74
N GLU A 11 1.36 15.92 -7.81
CA GLU A 11 0.96 14.76 -7.04
C GLU A 11 1.82 13.59 -7.53
N GLU A 12 3.06 13.50 -7.03
CA GLU A 12 3.70 12.22 -6.90
C GLU A 12 2.77 11.42 -6.00
N LYS A 13 1.92 10.62 -6.64
CA LYS A 13 0.89 9.79 -6.04
C LYS A 13 1.56 8.83 -5.08
N GLN A 14 1.88 9.32 -3.89
CA GLN A 14 2.43 8.53 -2.82
C GLN A 14 1.27 7.66 -2.35
N SER A 15 1.17 6.48 -2.97
CA SER A 15 0.20 5.44 -2.64
C SER A 15 0.48 4.99 -1.22
N SER A 16 -0.03 5.74 -0.24
CA SER A 16 -0.01 5.34 1.15
C SER A 16 -0.82 4.04 1.25
N MET A 17 -0.18 2.99 1.75
CA MET A 17 -0.81 1.71 2.07
C MET A 17 -2.19 1.93 2.71
N SER A 18 -3.25 1.36 2.11
CA SER A 18 -4.58 1.36 2.73
C SER A 18 -4.69 0.20 3.71
N LEU A 19 -5.14 0.48 4.94
CA LEU A 19 -5.44 -0.53 5.96
C LEU A 19 -6.51 -1.55 5.51
N PHE A 20 -7.24 -1.26 4.44
CA PHE A 20 -8.32 -2.10 3.92
C PHE A 20 -8.01 -2.67 2.54
N CYS A 21 -8.43 -3.91 2.32
CA CYS A 21 -8.30 -4.57 1.03
C CYS A 21 -9.17 -3.87 -0.03
N LYS A 22 -8.58 -3.50 -1.17
CA LYS A 22 -9.31 -2.88 -2.29
C LYS A 22 -10.43 -3.75 -2.87
N LYS A 23 -10.36 -5.08 -2.69
CA LYS A 23 -11.33 -6.03 -3.27
C LYS A 23 -12.53 -6.30 -2.37
N CYS A 24 -12.29 -6.53 -1.08
CA CYS A 24 -13.34 -6.98 -0.14
C CYS A 24 -13.57 -6.02 1.04
N ASN A 25 -12.82 -4.92 1.12
CA ASN A 25 -12.86 -3.95 2.21
C ASN A 25 -12.59 -4.54 3.62
N SER A 26 -12.12 -5.78 3.72
CA SER A 26 -11.65 -6.35 4.98
C SER A 26 -10.35 -5.68 5.41
N ARG A 27 -10.16 -5.55 6.73
CA ARG A 27 -8.92 -5.06 7.32
C ARG A 27 -7.75 -5.98 6.95
N ARG A 28 -6.61 -5.38 6.59
CA ARG A 28 -5.35 -6.10 6.38
C ARG A 28 -4.61 -6.27 7.71
N LEU A 29 -3.91 -7.39 7.83
CA LEU A 29 -3.04 -7.71 8.97
C LEU A 29 -1.58 -7.54 8.57
N PRO A 30 -0.76 -6.85 9.37
CA PRO A 30 0.67 -6.76 9.13
C PRO A 30 1.32 -8.14 9.34
N LYS A 31 2.20 -8.51 8.42
CA LYS A 31 3.00 -9.73 8.42
C LYS A 31 4.45 -9.35 8.18
N TRP A 32 5.26 -9.51 9.21
CA TRP A 32 6.68 -9.22 9.15
C TRP A 32 7.41 -10.28 8.33
N VAL A 33 8.11 -9.84 7.28
CA VAL A 33 8.93 -10.69 6.41
C VAL A 33 10.39 -10.47 6.80
N LYS A 34 10.93 -11.40 7.60
CA LYS A 34 12.28 -11.31 8.16
C LYS A 34 13.37 -11.19 7.09
N GLU A 35 13.21 -11.88 5.96
CA GLU A 35 14.19 -11.90 4.86
C GLU A 35 14.34 -10.54 4.18
N LYS A 36 13.27 -9.75 4.13
CA LYS A 36 13.25 -8.42 3.50
C LYS A 36 13.39 -7.30 4.52
N ASN A 37 13.27 -7.60 5.81
CA ASN A 37 13.18 -6.60 6.87
C ASN A 37 12.05 -5.59 6.60
N GLU A 38 10.93 -6.09 6.09
CA GLU A 38 9.76 -5.31 5.66
C GLU A 38 8.45 -5.93 6.17
N THR A 39 7.39 -5.13 6.24
CA THR A 39 6.04 -5.57 6.60
C THR A 39 5.17 -5.66 5.35
N ASP A 40 4.75 -6.88 5.01
CA ASP A 40 3.68 -7.12 4.04
C ASP A 40 2.32 -7.12 4.73
N TRP A 41 1.27 -6.77 4.01
CA TRP A 41 -0.07 -6.63 4.57
C TRP A 41 -1.02 -7.67 3.97
N LEU A 42 -1.34 -8.68 4.77
CA LEU A 42 -2.21 -9.79 4.39
C LEU A 42 -3.68 -9.39 4.49
N CYS A 43 -4.44 -9.60 3.41
CA CYS A 43 -5.88 -9.73 3.49
C CYS A 43 -6.23 -11.22 3.63
N GLU A 44 -6.73 -11.65 4.78
CA GLU A 44 -7.09 -13.06 5.00
C GLU A 44 -8.32 -13.50 4.19
N THR A 45 -9.27 -12.58 3.93
CA THR A 45 -10.46 -12.87 3.13
C THR A 45 -10.13 -13.18 1.67
N CYS A 46 -9.21 -12.40 1.07
CA CYS A 46 -8.82 -12.58 -0.32
C CYS A 46 -7.52 -13.36 -0.49
N GLY A 47 -6.82 -13.67 0.61
CA GLY A 47 -5.52 -14.32 0.62
C GLY A 47 -4.43 -13.56 -0.15
N ASN A 48 -4.40 -12.22 -0.17
CA ASN A 48 -3.32 -11.49 -0.88
C ASN A 48 -2.46 -10.65 0.07
N TYR A 49 -1.17 -10.62 -0.21
CA TYR A 49 -0.19 -9.76 0.43
C TYR A 49 0.03 -8.50 -0.40
N VAL A 50 0.19 -7.37 0.27
CA VAL A 50 0.61 -6.12 -0.39
C VAL A 50 1.74 -5.44 0.35
N ASP A 51 2.59 -4.73 -0.39
CA ASP A 51 3.69 -3.93 0.17
C ASP A 51 3.20 -2.59 0.77
N SER A 52 4.15 -1.79 1.27
CA SER A 52 3.93 -0.42 1.77
C SER A 52 3.36 0.55 0.74
N LYS A 53 3.46 0.23 -0.55
CA LYS A 53 2.92 1.01 -1.69
C LYS A 53 1.57 0.48 -2.17
N ASN A 54 1.01 -0.53 -1.50
CA ASN A 54 -0.27 -1.17 -1.83
C ASN A 54 -0.25 -1.97 -3.15
N ASN A 55 0.93 -2.47 -3.57
CA ASN A 55 1.09 -3.40 -4.68
C ASN A 55 0.95 -4.84 -4.20
N ILE A 56 0.30 -5.71 -4.99
CA ILE A 56 0.17 -7.13 -4.64
C ILE A 56 1.52 -7.80 -4.86
N VAL A 57 2.10 -8.32 -3.78
CA VAL A 57 3.42 -8.97 -3.78
C VAL A 57 3.35 -10.49 -3.63
N GLY A 58 2.17 -11.03 -3.36
CA GLY A 58 1.99 -12.47 -3.24
C GLY A 58 0.57 -12.88 -2.88
N GLN A 59 0.35 -14.19 -2.89
CA GLN A 59 -0.91 -14.83 -2.54
C GLN A 59 -0.65 -15.84 -1.40
N TYR A 60 -1.46 -15.76 -0.36
CA TYR A 60 -1.58 -16.75 0.69
C TYR A 60 -2.49 -17.89 0.20
N THR A 61 -1.91 -19.08 0.09
CA THR A 61 -2.63 -20.34 0.00
C THR A 61 -2.71 -20.93 1.41
N LYS A 62 -3.93 -21.27 1.84
CA LYS A 62 -4.20 -21.87 3.15
C LYS A 62 -3.73 -23.33 3.18
#